data_AF-A0A1P8WA42-F1
#
_entry.id   AF-A0A1P8WA42-F1
#
_cell.length_a   1.000
_cell.length_b   1.000
_cell.length_c   1.000
_cell.angle_alpha   90.00
_cell.angle_beta   90.00
_cell.angle_gamma   90.00
#
_symmetry.space_group_name_H-M   'P 1'
#
loop_
_entity.id
_entity.type
_entity.pdbx_description
1 polymer ?
#
loop_
_entity_poly.entity_id
_entity_poly.type
_entity_poly.pdbx_seq_one_letter_code
_entity_poly.pdbx_strand_id
1 'polypeptide(L)'
;MQATTSVPTTVDAQSPFSQFSEANRADDKAAKVAKEFEALFVSMMLKSMRQSMSEDMFAGDKSDTFGGMFDSFMGEHIAESGGIGMAKMIQSTGISGGDLTRALSEIQQAADQAEAGQRSSGNTQQIKAYQNALTIGQ
;
A
#
# COMPACT_ATOMS: atom_id res chain seq x y z
N MET A 1 26.72 65.43 -29.22
CA MET A 1 26.74 64.02 -29.64
C MET A 1 26.13 63.21 -28.51
N GLN A 2 24.99 62.57 -28.77
CA GLN A 2 24.22 61.77 -27.81
C GLN A 2 24.83 60.36 -27.77
N ALA A 3 24.98 59.79 -26.57
CA ALA A 3 25.17 58.36 -26.40
C ALA A 3 24.27 57.91 -25.25
N THR A 4 23.01 57.68 -25.60
CA THR A 4 22.07 56.88 -24.83
C THR A 4 22.45 55.41 -25.03
N THR A 5 22.86 54.71 -23.97
CA THR A 5 22.93 53.24 -24.04
C THR A 5 22.36 52.65 -22.75
N SER A 6 21.05 52.42 -22.84
CA SER A 6 20.24 51.36 -22.23
C SER A 6 20.73 50.67 -20.95
N VAL A 7 20.01 50.94 -19.87
CA VAL A 7 19.81 50.00 -18.77
C VAL A 7 19.20 48.70 -19.33
N PRO A 8 19.77 47.51 -19.09
CA PRO A 8 19.10 46.27 -19.47
C PRO A 8 17.91 46.04 -18.53
N THR A 9 16.71 46.33 -19.03
CA THR A 9 15.46 45.82 -18.48
C THR A 9 15.25 44.40 -19.01
N THR A 10 15.71 43.41 -18.26
CA THR A 10 15.10 42.07 -18.29
C THR A 10 14.87 41.64 -16.85
N VAL A 11 13.86 42.25 -16.23
CA VAL A 11 13.16 41.60 -15.13
C VAL A 11 12.37 40.47 -15.79
N ASP A 12 12.95 39.28 -15.81
CA ASP A 12 12.28 38.07 -16.28
C ASP A 12 10.99 37.90 -15.48
N ALA A 13 9.88 38.19 -16.16
CA ALA A 13 8.54 38.10 -15.62
C ALA A 13 8.08 36.63 -15.54
N GLN A 14 8.76 35.82 -14.74
CA GLN A 14 8.11 34.64 -14.16
C GLN A 14 7.24 35.13 -13.01
N SER A 15 5.97 35.32 -13.34
CA SER A 15 4.95 35.78 -12.41
C SER A 15 4.89 34.83 -11.20
N PRO A 16 5.00 35.33 -9.96
CA PRO A 16 5.00 34.49 -8.75
C PRO A 16 3.72 33.63 -8.62
N PHE A 17 2.65 34.00 -9.32
CA PHE A 17 1.40 33.25 -9.41
C PHE A 17 1.53 31.83 -9.98
N SER A 18 2.50 31.58 -10.87
CA SER A 18 2.70 30.23 -11.45
C SER A 18 3.22 29.24 -10.40
N GLN A 19 4.10 29.69 -9.51
CA GLN A 19 4.75 28.84 -8.51
C GLN A 19 3.78 28.39 -7.41
N PHE A 20 2.84 29.25 -7.01
CA PHE A 20 1.78 28.86 -6.08
C PHE A 20 0.81 27.83 -6.67
N SER A 21 0.56 27.87 -7.99
CA SER A 21 -0.33 26.92 -8.66
C SER A 21 0.28 25.52 -8.80
N GLU A 22 1.59 25.43 -9.00
CA GLU A 22 2.29 24.14 -9.07
C GLU A 22 2.43 23.48 -7.70
N ALA A 23 2.71 24.27 -6.65
CA ALA A 23 2.78 23.78 -5.28
C ALA A 23 1.43 23.18 -4.80
N ASN A 24 0.31 23.87 -5.02
CA ASN A 24 -1.02 23.37 -4.65
C ASN A 24 -1.39 22.08 -5.41
N ARG A 25 -1.04 21.98 -6.70
CA ARG A 25 -1.29 20.77 -7.50
C ARG A 25 -0.43 19.58 -7.06
N ALA A 26 0.76 19.84 -6.55
CA ALA A 26 1.62 18.79 -5.98
C ALA A 26 1.05 18.27 -4.66
N ASP A 27 0.53 19.17 -3.81
CA ASP A 27 -0.14 18.81 -2.55
C ASP A 27 -1.41 17.99 -2.78
N ASP A 28 -2.25 18.35 -3.75
CA ASP A 28 -3.47 17.59 -4.07
C ASP A 28 -3.16 16.16 -4.53
N LYS A 29 -2.09 15.99 -5.32
CA LYS A 29 -1.64 14.68 -5.78
C LYS A 29 -1.07 13.85 -4.64
N ALA A 30 -0.24 14.45 -3.80
CA ALA A 30 0.31 13.79 -2.61
C ALA A 30 -0.82 13.35 -1.66
N ALA A 31 -1.85 14.18 -1.50
CA ALA A 31 -3.00 13.87 -0.65
C ALA A 31 -3.82 12.68 -1.17
N LYS A 32 -4.00 12.58 -2.49
CA LYS A 32 -4.67 11.45 -3.12
C LYS A 32 -3.90 10.14 -2.93
N VAL A 33 -2.59 10.14 -3.19
CA VAL A 33 -1.75 8.95 -3.03
C VAL A 33 -1.67 8.52 -1.57
N ALA A 34 -1.63 9.48 -0.63
CA ALA A 34 -1.63 9.18 0.79
C ALA A 34 -2.93 8.51 1.27
N LYS A 35 -4.09 8.89 0.69
CA LYS A 35 -5.38 8.21 0.93
C LYS A 35 -5.40 6.80 0.33
N GLU A 36 -4.91 6.63 -0.89
CA GLU A 36 -4.83 5.31 -1.55
C GLU A 36 -3.92 4.35 -0.75
N PHE A 37 -2.81 4.85 -0.21
CA PHE A 37 -1.95 4.10 0.71
C PHE A 37 -2.70 3.68 1.98
N GLU A 38 -3.44 4.60 2.61
CA GLU A 38 -4.19 4.31 3.83
C GLU A 38 -5.27 3.24 3.57
N ALA A 39 -5.93 3.30 2.41
CA ALA A 39 -6.91 2.28 2.00
C ALA A 39 -6.27 0.88 1.89
N LEU A 40 -5.10 0.79 1.25
CA LEU A 40 -4.35 -0.46 1.13
C LEU A 40 -3.91 -0.97 2.50
N PHE A 41 -3.41 -0.10 3.37
CA PHE A 41 -2.97 -0.47 4.71
C PHE A 41 -4.13 -1.01 5.56
N VAL A 42 -5.29 -0.34 5.54
CA VAL A 42 -6.48 -0.82 6.25
C VAL A 42 -6.95 -2.16 5.68
N SER A 43 -6.92 -2.33 4.35
CA SER A 43 -7.25 -3.60 3.71
C SER A 43 -6.33 -4.74 4.19
N MET A 44 -5.02 -4.47 4.29
CA MET A 44 -4.05 -5.44 4.82
C MET A 44 -4.28 -5.74 6.31
N MET A 45 -4.61 -4.72 7.11
CA MET A 45 -4.95 -4.91 8.52
C MET A 45 -6.19 -5.81 8.68
N LEU A 46 -7.25 -5.56 7.90
CA LEU A 46 -8.46 -6.37 7.90
C LEU A 46 -8.18 -7.81 7.43
N LYS A 47 -7.35 -7.98 6.39
CA LYS A 47 -6.86 -9.29 5.94
C LYS A 47 -6.14 -10.02 7.07
N SER A 48 -5.18 -9.37 7.75
CA SER A 48 -4.44 -9.98 8.87
C SER A 48 -5.34 -10.33 10.06
N MET A 49 -6.34 -9.50 10.36
CA MET A 49 -7.36 -9.81 11.37
C MET A 49 -8.17 -11.05 10.97
N ARG A 50 -8.60 -11.15 9.71
CA ARG A 50 -9.30 -12.34 9.20
C ARG A 50 -8.44 -13.59 9.28
N GLN A 51 -7.16 -13.51 8.88
CA GLN A 51 -6.22 -14.61 8.97
C GLN A 51 -5.92 -15.04 10.41
N SER A 52 -6.03 -14.11 11.38
CA SER A 52 -5.87 -14.42 12.80
C SER A 52 -7.10 -15.09 13.43
N MET A 53 -8.28 -14.95 12.81
CA MET A 53 -9.47 -15.70 13.20
C MET A 53 -9.31 -17.14 12.72
N SER A 54 -9.40 -18.10 13.64
CA SER A 54 -9.11 -19.52 13.43
C SER A 54 -9.62 -20.06 12.09
N GLU A 55 -8.69 -20.64 11.32
CA GLU A 55 -8.85 -21.05 9.92
C GLU A 55 -9.95 -22.12 9.71
N ASP A 56 -10.34 -22.83 10.77
CA ASP A 56 -11.34 -23.91 10.73
C ASP A 56 -12.77 -23.48 10.35
N MET A 57 -13.11 -22.19 10.42
CA MET A 57 -14.48 -21.70 10.12
C MET A 57 -14.64 -21.11 8.72
N PHE A 58 -13.54 -20.75 8.05
CA PHE A 58 -13.55 -20.04 6.76
C PHE A 58 -12.54 -20.57 5.73
N ALA A 59 -11.94 -21.74 5.96
CA ALA A 59 -11.00 -22.37 5.03
C ALA A 59 -11.65 -22.69 3.67
N GLY A 60 -11.30 -21.92 2.64
CA GLY A 60 -11.61 -22.22 1.24
C GLY A 60 -11.41 -21.02 0.32
N ASP A 61 -10.93 -21.25 -0.91
CA ASP A 61 -10.64 -20.23 -1.95
C ASP A 61 -11.77 -19.21 -2.17
N LYS A 62 -13.03 -19.64 -2.00
CA LYS A 62 -14.20 -18.77 -2.16
C LYS A 62 -14.27 -17.73 -1.04
N SER A 63 -13.99 -18.13 0.21
CA SER A 63 -14.00 -17.25 1.37
C SER A 63 -12.95 -16.16 1.26
N ASP A 64 -11.74 -16.51 0.80
CA ASP A 64 -10.66 -15.55 0.57
C ASP A 64 -11.00 -14.54 -0.53
N THR A 65 -11.69 -14.98 -1.59
CA THR A 65 -12.11 -14.07 -2.67
C THR A 65 -13.13 -13.04 -2.18
N PHE A 66 -14.17 -13.47 -1.45
CA PHE A 66 -15.16 -12.56 -0.89
C PHE A 66 -14.59 -11.69 0.24
N GLY A 67 -13.71 -12.26 1.07
CA GLY A 67 -13.01 -11.54 2.13
C GLY A 67 -12.09 -10.46 1.57
N GLY A 68 -11.29 -10.76 0.54
CA GLY A 68 -10.42 -9.78 -0.10
C GLY A 68 -11.19 -8.62 -0.75
N MET A 69 -12.34 -8.91 -1.37
CA MET A 69 -13.21 -7.87 -1.93
C MET A 69 -13.83 -7.01 -0.82
N PHE A 70 -14.28 -7.62 0.27
CA PHE A 70 -14.79 -6.92 1.45
C PHE A 70 -13.73 -6.01 2.09
N ASP A 71 -12.51 -6.52 2.28
CA ASP A 71 -11.39 -5.75 2.85
C ASP A 71 -11.09 -4.53 1.97
N SER A 72 -11.06 -4.70 0.65
CA SER A 72 -10.78 -3.62 -0.30
C SER A 72 -11.84 -2.53 -0.24
N PHE A 73 -13.13 -2.90 -0.24
CA PHE A 73 -14.21 -1.91 -0.13
C PHE A 73 -14.22 -1.19 1.22
N MET A 74 -13.95 -1.92 2.31
CA MET A 74 -13.86 -1.30 3.63
C MET A 74 -12.62 -0.43 3.78
N GLY A 75 -11.47 -0.83 3.24
CA GLY A 75 -10.26 -0.02 3.23
C GLY A 75 -10.46 1.31 2.52
N GLU A 76 -11.07 1.29 1.33
CA GLU A 76 -11.40 2.52 0.58
C GLU A 76 -12.40 3.39 1.33
N HIS A 77 -13.49 2.81 1.86
CA HIS A 77 -14.50 3.55 2.61
C HIS A 77 -13.95 4.20 3.88
N ILE A 78 -13.09 3.50 4.61
CA ILE A 78 -12.45 4.00 5.83
C ILE A 78 -11.48 5.13 5.48
N ALA A 79 -10.66 4.98 4.42
CA ALA A 79 -9.73 6.02 3.97
C ALA A 79 -10.47 7.28 3.47
N GLU A 80 -11.63 7.14 2.83
CA GLU A 80 -12.47 8.27 2.42
C GLU A 80 -13.07 9.02 3.60
N SER A 81 -13.54 8.28 4.62
CA SER A 81 -14.26 8.82 5.78
C SER A 81 -13.37 9.53 6.81
N GLY A 82 -12.07 9.62 6.54
CA GLY A 82 -11.08 10.28 7.42
C GLY A 82 -10.02 9.34 7.99
N GLY A 83 -10.14 8.04 7.71
CA GLY A 83 -9.09 7.05 7.94
C GLY A 83 -8.64 6.91 9.39
N ILE A 84 -7.43 6.40 9.53
CA ILE A 84 -6.69 6.31 10.81
C ILE A 84 -5.73 7.49 11.00
N GLY A 85 -5.66 8.40 10.02
CA GLY A 85 -4.82 9.60 10.04
C GLY A 85 -3.44 9.41 9.44
N MET A 86 -3.15 8.26 8.81
CA MET A 86 -1.88 8.00 8.15
C MET A 86 -1.69 8.90 6.93
N ALA A 87 -2.76 9.16 6.17
CA ALA A 87 -2.69 10.02 5.01
C ALA A 87 -2.17 11.44 5.35
N LYS A 88 -2.59 11.97 6.51
CA LYS A 88 -2.14 13.27 7.02
C LYS A 88 -0.70 13.23 7.52
N MET A 89 -0.28 12.13 8.17
CA MET A 89 1.10 11.96 8.62
C MET A 89 2.08 11.89 7.45
N ILE A 90 1.70 11.20 6.37
CA ILE A 90 2.52 11.09 5.16
C ILE A 90 2.69 12.46 4.50
N GLN A 91 1.60 13.22 4.36
CA GLN A 91 1.64 14.60 3.86
C GLN A 91 2.53 15.50 4.74
N SER A 92 2.40 15.37 6.06
CA SER A 92 3.20 16.15 7.03
C SER A 92 4.69 15.81 7.02
N THR A 93 5.07 14.58 6.68
CA THR A 93 6.47 14.15 6.71
C THR A 93 7.19 14.46 5.39
N GLY A 94 6.46 14.86 4.34
CA GLY A 94 7.03 15.15 3.02
C GLY A 94 7.59 13.91 2.32
N ILE A 95 7.21 12.71 2.76
CA ILE A 95 7.59 11.45 2.11
C ILE A 95 6.84 11.39 0.77
N SER A 96 7.57 11.17 -0.32
CA SER A 96 6.92 11.06 -1.63
C SER A 96 6.04 9.81 -1.67
N GLY A 97 4.88 9.93 -2.30
CA GLY A 97 3.98 8.78 -2.49
C GLY A 97 4.63 7.61 -3.25
N GLY A 98 5.68 7.89 -4.05
CA GLY A 98 6.46 6.87 -4.75
C GLY A 98 7.32 6.03 -3.83
N ASP A 99 7.99 6.65 -2.84
CA ASP A 99 8.83 5.93 -1.87
C ASP A 99 7.98 5.01 -0.97
N LEU A 100 6.79 5.50 -0.62
CA LEU A 100 5.85 4.77 0.22
C LEU A 100 5.23 3.56 -0.51
N THR A 101 4.87 3.73 -1.78
CA THR A 101 4.35 2.64 -2.64
C THR A 101 5.37 1.53 -2.82
N ARG A 102 6.65 1.90 -2.98
CA ARG A 102 7.75 0.94 -3.08
C ARG A 102 7.93 0.16 -1.78
N ALA A 103 7.92 0.83 -0.63
CA ALA A 103 8.02 0.19 0.68
C ALA A 103 6.86 -0.80 0.94
N LEU A 104 5.62 -0.45 0.60
CA LEU A 104 4.49 -1.38 0.71
C LEU A 104 4.65 -2.60 -0.20
N SER A 105 5.08 -2.39 -1.44
CA SER A 105 5.27 -3.47 -2.40
C SER A 105 6.31 -4.48 -1.91
N GLU A 106 7.38 -4.00 -1.27
CA GLU A 106 8.41 -4.83 -0.64
C GLU A 106 7.87 -5.60 0.57
N ILE A 107 7.03 -4.97 1.43
CA ILE A 107 6.37 -5.63 2.58
C ILE A 107 5.37 -6.71 2.10
N GLN A 108 4.57 -6.42 1.07
CA GLN A 108 3.59 -7.36 0.52
C GLN A 108 4.29 -8.58 -0.10
N GLN A 109 5.34 -8.36 -0.88
CA GLN A 109 6.14 -9.44 -1.46
C GLN A 109 6.81 -10.32 -0.40
N ALA A 110 7.24 -9.73 0.73
CA ALA A 110 7.81 -10.48 1.84
C ALA A 110 6.75 -11.30 2.59
N ALA A 111 5.53 -10.76 2.76
CA ALA A 111 4.41 -11.46 3.38
C ALA A 111 3.93 -12.64 2.52
N ASP A 112 3.80 -12.46 1.21
CA ASP A 112 3.36 -13.52 0.28
C ASP A 112 4.36 -14.68 0.23
N GLN A 113 5.67 -14.39 0.35
CA GLN A 113 6.72 -15.40 0.44
C GLN A 113 6.68 -16.18 1.77
N ALA A 114 6.29 -15.53 2.87
CA ALA A 114 6.11 -16.19 4.16
C ALA A 114 4.91 -17.16 4.15
N GLU A 115 3.81 -16.78 3.50
CA GLU A 115 2.62 -17.64 3.32
C GLU A 115 2.92 -18.88 2.45
N ALA A 116 3.73 -18.75 1.39
CA ALA A 116 4.12 -19.87 0.54
C ALA A 116 4.98 -20.93 1.27
N GLY A 117 5.79 -20.50 2.25
CA GLY A 117 6.64 -21.38 3.06
C GLY A 117 5.87 -22.30 4.02
N GLN A 118 4.72 -21.86 4.52
CA GLN A 118 3.90 -22.65 5.46
C GLN A 118 3.06 -23.73 4.77
N ARG A 119 2.61 -23.50 3.53
CA ARG A 119 1.81 -24.47 2.76
C ARG A 119 2.60 -25.73 2.35
N SER A 120 3.91 -25.62 2.12
CA SER A 120 4.77 -26.77 1.75
C SER A 120 5.10 -27.68 2.95
N SER A 121 5.28 -27.11 4.14
CA SER A 121 5.63 -27.85 5.35
C SER A 121 4.47 -28.72 5.88
N GLY A 122 3.24 -28.20 5.83
CA GLY A 122 2.05 -28.92 6.32
C GLY A 122 1.67 -30.14 5.49
N ASN A 123 1.82 -30.08 4.15
CA ASN A 123 1.43 -31.18 3.27
C ASN A 123 2.50 -32.29 3.19
N THR A 124 3.78 -31.93 3.31
CA THR A 124 4.88 -32.91 3.27
C THR A 124 4.94 -33.78 4.52
N GLN A 125 4.56 -33.25 5.69
CA GLN A 125 4.52 -34.03 6.93
C GLN A 125 3.40 -35.08 6.91
N GLN A 126 2.23 -34.75 6.33
CA GLN A 126 1.15 -35.73 6.16
C GLN A 126 1.51 -36.83 5.17
N ILE A 127 2.12 -36.51 4.01
CA ILE A 127 2.56 -37.53 3.05
C ILE A 127 3.62 -38.46 3.64
N LYS A 128 4.55 -37.93 4.46
CA LYS A 128 5.54 -38.74 5.18
C LYS A 128 4.90 -39.60 6.29
N ALA A 129 3.89 -39.09 6.98
CA ALA A 129 3.15 -39.84 8.00
C ALA A 129 2.39 -41.03 7.39
N TYR A 130 1.75 -40.84 6.23
CA TYR A 130 1.08 -41.93 5.51
C TYR A 130 2.08 -42.95 4.94
N GLN A 131 3.23 -42.52 4.39
CA GLN A 131 4.27 -43.46 3.94
C GLN A 131 4.88 -44.27 5.09
N ASN A 132 5.10 -43.67 6.25
CA ASN A 132 5.62 -44.38 7.42
C ASN A 132 4.59 -45.39 7.97
N ALA A 133 3.31 -45.03 7.99
CA ALA A 133 2.23 -45.94 8.44
C ALA A 133 2.06 -47.16 7.52
N LEU A 134 2.28 -47.03 6.20
CA LEU A 134 2.23 -48.18 5.27
C LEU A 134 3.44 -49.13 5.41
N THR A 135 4.56 -48.65 5.95
CA THR A 135 5.79 -49.46 6.06
C THR A 135 5.84 -50.29 7.35
N ILE A 136 5.07 -49.91 8.38
CA ILE A 136 5.03 -50.59 9.68
C ILE A 136 3.94 -51.71 9.73
N GLY A 137 3.12 -51.84 8.68
CA GLY A 137 2.04 -52.83 8.58
C GLY A 137 2.36 -54.14 7.84
N GLN A 138 3.64 -54.44 7.59
CA GLN A 138 4.14 -55.74 7.07
C GLN A 138 5.02 -56.39 8.13
#